data_AF-A0A536AMF6-F1
#
_entry.id   AF-A0A536AMF6-F1
#
_cell.length_a   1.000
_cell.length_b   1.000
_cell.length_c   1.000
_cell.angle_alpha   90.00
_cell.angle_beta   90.00
_cell.angle_gamma   90.00
#
_symmetry.space_group_name_H-M   'P 1'
#
loop_
_entity.id
_entity.type
_entity.pdbx_description
1 polymer ?
#
loop_
_entity_poly.entity_id
_entity_poly.type
_entity_poly.pdbx_seq_one_letter_code
_entity_poly.pdbx_strand_id
1 'polypeptide(L)'
;MTGLLLVSSALVAFLLSAAITPLVGRLAERFGMLDMPGGRRIHPRPIPRPGGLAIALAFGVTILAFWLIDRVAGHPFLIPEEVRSSRFTLTALAALLGMTLGLIDDVFELRARWQFLG
;
A
#
# COMPACT_ATOMS: atom_id res chain seq x y z
N MET A 1 -22.78 12.48 4.68
CA MET A 1 -21.56 13.08 4.09
C MET A 1 -20.33 12.19 4.26
N THR A 2 -20.04 11.68 5.46
CA THR A 2 -18.88 10.80 5.73
C THR A 2 -18.77 9.58 4.81
N GLY A 3 -19.89 8.89 4.53
CA GLY A 3 -19.88 7.74 3.62
C GLY A 3 -19.43 8.08 2.19
N LEU A 4 -19.80 9.26 1.67
CA LEU A 4 -19.36 9.71 0.35
C LEU A 4 -17.85 9.98 0.32
N LEU A 5 -17.30 10.56 1.39
CA LEU A 5 -15.87 10.80 1.53
C LEU A 5 -15.08 9.48 1.53
N LEU A 6 -15.54 8.48 2.30
CA LEU A 6 -14.91 7.16 2.35
C LEU A 6 -14.97 6.44 0.99
N VAL A 7 -16.10 6.50 0.30
CA VAL A 7 -16.24 5.92 -1.04
C VAL A 7 -15.34 6.64 -2.03
N SER A 8 -15.27 7.97 -2.00
CA SER A 8 -14.43 8.77 -2.89
C SER A 8 -12.94 8.51 -2.66
N SER A 9 -12.49 8.42 -1.40
CA SER A 9 -11.09 8.13 -1.08
C SER A 9 -10.71 6.70 -1.46
N ALA A 10 -11.59 5.72 -1.26
CA ALA A 10 -11.40 4.35 -1.71
C ALA A 10 -11.29 4.27 -3.24
N LEU A 11 -12.14 4.98 -3.98
CA LEU A 11 -12.09 5.07 -5.44
C LEU A 11 -10.78 5.69 -5.92
N VAL A 12 -10.34 6.80 -5.31
CA VAL A 12 -9.06 7.44 -5.65
C VAL A 12 -7.90 6.48 -5.38
N ALA A 13 -7.87 5.83 -4.22
CA ALA A 13 -6.84 4.84 -3.88
C ALA A 13 -6.83 3.66 -4.85
N PHE A 14 -8.01 3.16 -5.24
CA PHE A 14 -8.13 2.08 -6.21
C PHE A 14 -7.57 2.47 -7.59
N LEU A 15 -7.96 3.64 -8.10
CA LEU A 15 -7.49 4.13 -9.40
C LEU A 15 -5.99 4.39 -9.39
N LEU A 16 -5.46 5.00 -8.32
CA LEU A 16 -4.02 5.18 -8.14
C LEU A 16 -3.29 3.84 -8.07
N SER A 17 -3.82 2.86 -7.34
CA SER A 17 -3.22 1.53 -7.25
C SER A 17 -3.20 0.84 -8.62
N ALA A 18 -4.30 0.89 -9.36
CA ALA A 18 -4.38 0.34 -10.71
C ALA A 18 -3.36 1.00 -11.66
N ALA A 19 -3.13 2.31 -11.53
CA ALA A 19 -2.14 3.03 -12.32
C ALA A 19 -0.68 2.75 -11.88
N ILE A 20 -0.43 2.63 -10.58
CA ILE A 20 0.90 2.39 -10.00
C ILE A 20 1.34 0.93 -10.17
N THR A 21 0.41 -0.02 -10.17
CA THR A 21 0.70 -1.46 -10.31
C THR A 21 1.59 -1.81 -11.52
N PRO A 22 1.28 -1.38 -12.77
CA PRO A 22 2.15 -1.66 -13.91
C PRO A 22 3.52 -0.96 -13.82
N LEU A 23 3.61 0.20 -13.15
CA LEU A 23 4.89 0.88 -12.92
C LEU A 23 5.78 0.09 -11.96
N VAL A 24 5.20 -0.39 -10.85
CA VAL A 24 5.90 -1.25 -9.89
C VAL A 24 6.29 -2.58 -10.52
N GLY A 25 5.44 -3.16 -11.38
CA GLY A 25 5.76 -4.38 -12.13
C GLY A 25 7.01 -4.23 -12.98
N ARG A 26 7.11 -3.16 -13.78
CA ARG A 26 8.31 -2.86 -14.58
C ARG A 26 9.55 -2.61 -13.73
N LEU A 27 9.38 -1.97 -12.58
CA LEU A 27 10.48 -1.72 -11.65
C LEU A 27 10.99 -3.02 -11.03
N ALA A 28 10.09 -3.92 -10.67
CA ALA A 28 10.41 -5.25 -10.16
C ALA A 28 11.13 -6.11 -11.19
N GLU A 29 10.72 -6.07 -12.46
CA GLU A 29 11.45 -6.70 -13.58
C GLU A 29 12.88 -6.16 -13.67
N ARG A 30 13.05 -4.83 -13.58
CA ARG A 30 14.38 -4.19 -13.67
C ARG A 30 15.30 -4.55 -12.50
N PHE A 31 14.76 -4.73 -11.30
CA PHE A 31 15.52 -5.13 -10.12
C PHE A 31 15.61 -6.66 -9.94
N GLY A 32 15.07 -7.46 -10.86
CA GLY A 32 15.09 -8.91 -10.78
C GLY A 32 14.21 -9.49 -9.65
N MET A 33 13.26 -8.72 -9.13
CA MET A 33 12.31 -9.13 -8.08
C MET A 33 11.16 -9.94 -8.67
N LEU A 34 11.53 -11.06 -9.30
CA LEU A 34 10.64 -11.91 -10.06
C LEU A 34 10.44 -13.25 -9.36
N ASP A 35 9.20 -13.71 -9.38
CA ASP A 35 8.83 -15.05 -8.96
C ASP A 35 9.07 -16.04 -10.10
N MET A 36 10.08 -16.90 -9.98
CA MET A 36 10.42 -17.89 -11.00
C MET A 36 9.46 -19.10 -10.95
N PRO A 37 9.08 -19.65 -12.11
CA PRO A 37 8.22 -20.83 -12.18
C PRO A 37 8.93 -22.08 -11.64
N GLY A 38 8.19 -22.95 -10.94
CA GLY A 38 8.73 -24.21 -10.40
C GLY A 38 8.13 -24.64 -9.05
N GLY A 39 8.14 -25.96 -8.80
CA GLY A 39 7.61 -26.53 -7.56
C GLY A 39 6.11 -26.26 -7.38
N ARG A 40 5.74 -25.48 -6.36
CA ARG A 40 4.35 -25.09 -6.07
C ARG A 40 3.84 -23.93 -6.94
N ARG A 41 4.69 -23.29 -7.74
CA ARG A 41 4.36 -22.13 -8.59
C ARG A 41 4.04 -22.61 -10.01
N ILE A 42 2.75 -22.65 -10.36
CA ILE A 42 2.20 -23.21 -11.63
C ILE A 42 2.18 -22.21 -12.80
N HIS A 43 2.65 -20.98 -12.59
CA HIS A 43 2.67 -19.97 -13.65
C HIS A 43 3.73 -20.30 -14.71
N PRO A 44 3.46 -20.01 -16.01
CA PRO A 44 4.38 -20.35 -17.09
C PRO A 44 5.48 -19.30 -17.33
N ARG A 45 5.39 -18.13 -16.69
CA ARG A 45 6.30 -17.00 -16.89
C ARG A 45 6.66 -16.37 -15.54
N PRO A 46 7.86 -15.77 -15.39
CA PRO A 46 8.20 -15.05 -14.17
C PRO A 46 7.21 -13.92 -13.88
N ILE A 47 6.75 -13.80 -12.63
CA ILE A 47 5.76 -12.80 -12.20
C ILE A 47 6.40 -11.80 -11.24
N PRO A 48 6.22 -10.47 -11.42
CA PRO A 48 6.64 -9.48 -10.44
C PRO A 48 6.09 -9.72 -9.03
N ARG A 49 6.97 -9.71 -8.02
CA ARG A 49 6.58 -10.00 -6.62
C ARG A 49 5.99 -8.82 -5.83
N PRO A 50 6.49 -7.56 -5.92
CA PRO A 50 6.12 -6.51 -4.97
C PRO A 50 4.79 -5.83 -5.32
N GLY A 51 3.70 -6.58 -5.47
CA GLY A 51 2.36 -6.03 -5.68
C GLY A 51 1.86 -5.20 -4.50
N GLY A 52 2.19 -5.60 -3.27
CA GLY A 52 1.84 -4.88 -2.04
C GLY A 52 2.40 -3.45 -1.99
N LEU A 53 3.58 -3.23 -2.60
CA LEU A 53 4.18 -1.90 -2.70
C LEU A 53 3.29 -0.93 -3.49
N ALA A 54 2.69 -1.37 -4.59
CA ALA A 54 1.82 -0.53 -5.41
C ALA A 54 0.58 -0.08 -4.63
N ILE A 55 -0.07 -1.01 -3.93
CA ILE A 55 -1.27 -0.74 -3.12
C ILE A 55 -0.95 0.27 -2.02
N ALA A 56 0.16 0.06 -1.32
CA ALA A 56 0.46 0.89 -0.18
C ALA A 56 1.04 2.26 -0.55
N LEU A 57 1.74 2.39 -1.67
CA LEU A 57 2.06 3.69 -2.27
C LEU A 57 0.78 4.45 -2.64
N ALA A 58 -0.18 3.79 -3.32
CA ALA A 58 -1.45 4.42 -3.68
C ALA A 58 -2.25 4.87 -2.46
N PHE A 59 -2.32 4.02 -1.43
CA PHE A 59 -3.01 4.33 -0.18
C PHE A 59 -2.35 5.49 0.57
N GLY A 60 -1.02 5.46 0.72
CA GLY A 60 -0.26 6.53 1.37
C GLY A 60 -0.38 7.88 0.64
N VAL A 61 -0.28 7.87 -0.69
CA VAL A 61 -0.48 9.07 -1.53
C VAL A 61 -1.90 9.62 -1.37
N THR A 62 -2.91 8.75 -1.33
CA THR A 62 -4.31 9.18 -1.14
C THR A 62 -4.51 9.87 0.21
N ILE A 63 -4.00 9.28 1.30
CA ILE A 63 -4.08 9.89 2.63
C ILE A 63 -3.37 11.24 2.66
N LEU A 64 -2.15 11.31 2.12
CA LEU A 64 -1.36 12.54 2.09
C LEU A 64 -2.05 13.63 1.27
N ALA A 65 -2.63 13.29 0.12
CA ALA A 65 -3.36 14.22 -0.73
C ALA A 65 -4.57 14.80 -0.01
N PHE A 66 -5.41 13.95 0.61
CA PHE A 66 -6.58 14.41 1.36
C PHE A 66 -6.18 15.29 2.55
N TRP A 67 -5.10 14.93 3.26
CA TRP A 67 -4.55 15.74 4.35
C TRP A 67 -4.04 17.10 3.89
N LEU A 68 -3.34 17.15 2.76
CA LEU A 68 -2.83 18.41 2.21
C LEU A 68 -3.98 19.32 1.75
N ILE A 69 -5.00 18.75 1.11
CA ILE A 69 -6.18 19.51 0.68
C ILE A 69 -6.90 20.13 1.89
N ASP A 70 -7.15 19.37 2.95
CA ASP A 70 -7.76 19.90 4.18
C ASP A 70 -6.89 21.00 4.83
N ARG A 71 -5.56 20.85 4.80
CA ARG A 71 -4.63 21.87 5.29
C ARG A 71 -4.69 23.17 4.50
N VAL A 72 -4.80 23.09 3.17
CA VAL A 72 -4.85 24.25 2.28
C VAL A 72 -6.24 24.89 2.27
N ALA A 73 -7.31 24.09 2.32
CA ALA A 73 -8.70 24.55 2.30
C ALA A 73 -9.13 25.22 3.63
N GLY A 74 -8.36 25.05 4.71
CA GLY A 74 -8.60 25.71 6.00
C GLY A 74 -9.78 25.15 6.80
N HIS A 75 -10.51 24.18 6.25
CA HIS A 75 -11.60 23.48 6.91
C HIS A 75 -11.43 21.96 6.75
N PRO A 76 -11.56 21.16 7.83
CA PRO A 76 -11.48 19.71 7.76
C PRO A 76 -12.79 19.19 7.14
N PHE A 77 -12.88 19.21 5.82
CA PHE A 77 -14.06 18.76 5.08
C PHE A 77 -13.88 17.34 4.55
N LEU A 78 -12.66 16.96 4.17
CA LEU A 78 -12.39 15.66 3.53
C LEU A 78 -11.96 14.59 4.54
N ILE A 79 -11.45 14.97 5.71
CA ILE A 79 -11.08 14.06 6.78
C ILE A 79 -12.15 14.07 7.89
N PRO A 80 -12.87 12.96 8.11
CA PRO A 80 -13.82 12.82 9.21
C PRO A 80 -13.15 13.00 10.58
N GLU A 81 -13.86 13.53 11.58
CA GLU A 81 -13.29 13.75 12.92
C GLU A 81 -12.78 12.45 13.57
N GLU A 82 -13.40 11.31 13.25
CA GLU A 82 -12.99 9.99 13.72
C GLU A 82 -11.57 9.62 13.25
N VAL A 83 -11.21 10.05 12.04
CA VAL A 83 -9.90 9.86 11.42
C VAL A 83 -8.85 10.82 11.99
N ARG A 84 -9.28 11.95 12.58
CA ARG A 84 -8.39 12.90 13.26
C ARG A 84 -8.00 12.47 14.68
N SER A 85 -8.49 11.31 15.14
CA SER A 85 -8.19 10.78 16.47
C SER A 85 -6.77 10.22 16.59
N SER A 86 -6.20 10.27 17.80
CA SER A 86 -4.89 9.65 18.10
C SER A 86 -4.90 8.14 17.81
N ARG A 87 -6.06 7.48 17.93
CA ARG A 87 -6.23 6.06 17.61
C ARG A 87 -5.96 5.79 16.13
N PHE A 88 -6.52 6.63 15.24
CA PHE A 88 -6.26 6.51 13.81
C PHE A 88 -4.77 6.70 13.49
N THR A 89 -4.11 7.66 14.14
CA THR A 89 -2.68 7.90 13.96
C THR A 89 -1.85 6.68 14.37
N LEU A 90 -2.18 6.04 15.49
CA LEU A 90 -1.54 4.80 15.94
C LEU A 90 -1.77 3.65 14.95
N THR A 91 -2.98 3.50 14.42
CA THR A 91 -3.26 2.47 13.41
C THR A 91 -2.53 2.74 12.09
N ALA A 92 -2.41 4.00 11.67
CA ALA A 92 -1.67 4.38 10.48
C ALA A 92 -0.17 4.09 10.63
N LEU A 93 0.40 4.38 11.82
CA LEU A 93 1.78 4.05 12.13
C LEU A 93 2.00 2.52 12.16
N ALA A 94 1.09 1.77 12.79
CA ALA A 94 1.14 0.31 12.80
C ALA A 94 1.04 -0.28 11.38
N ALA A 95 0.16 0.26 10.54
CA ALA A 95 0.05 -0.13 9.14
C ALA A 95 1.32 0.17 8.33
N LEU A 96 1.95 1.33 8.57
CA LEU A 96 3.23 1.68 7.92
C LEU A 96 4.36 0.73 8.34
N LEU A 97 4.44 0.39 9.63
CA LEU A 97 5.41 -0.58 10.14
C LEU A 97 5.18 -1.97 9.55
N GLY A 98 3.93 -2.46 9.57
CA GLY A 98 3.56 -3.76 8.99
C GLY A 98 3.83 -3.82 7.49
N MET A 99 3.52 -2.75 6.75
CA MET A 99 3.85 -2.65 5.33
C MET A 99 5.37 -2.69 5.09
N THR A 100 6.15 -1.97 5.91
CA THR A 100 7.61 -1.93 5.78
C THR A 100 8.20 -3.31 6.04
N LEU A 101 7.74 -4.02 7.07
CA LEU A 101 8.14 -5.39 7.36
C LEU A 101 7.75 -6.35 6.23
N GLY A 102 6.52 -6.25 5.72
CA GLY A 102 6.06 -7.07 4.58
C GLY A 102 6.88 -6.82 3.31
N LEU A 103 7.24 -5.56 3.03
CA LEU A 103 8.10 -5.22 1.90
C LEU A 103 9.52 -5.78 2.07
N ILE A 104 10.07 -5.73 3.28
CA ILE A 104 11.37 -6.35 3.60
C ILE A 104 11.28 -7.86 3.40
N ASP A 105 10.22 -8.52 3.84
CA ASP A 105 10.03 -9.96 3.63
C ASP A 105 9.95 -10.31 2.12
N ASP A 106 9.19 -9.53 1.35
CA ASP A 106 9.05 -9.68 -0.10
C ASP A 106 10.37 -9.47 -0.85
N VAL A 107 11.22 -8.56 -0.38
CA VAL A 107 12.55 -8.26 -0.97
C VAL A 107 13.57 -9.34 -0.60
N PHE A 108 13.60 -9.77 0.66
CA PHE A 108 14.66 -10.64 1.20
C PHE A 108 14.29 -12.13 1.22
N GLU A 109 13.06 -12.49 0.83
CA GLU A 109 12.52 -13.86 0.84
C GLU A 109 12.88 -14.56 2.15
N LEU A 110 12.51 -13.94 3.28
CA LEU A 110 12.93 -14.42 4.59
C LEU A 110 12.40 -15.84 4.79
N ARG A 111 13.23 -16.67 5.43
CA ARG A 111 12.83 -18.06 5.72
C ARG A 111 11.62 -18.04 6.66
N ALA A 112 10.61 -18.87 6.36
CA ALA A 112 9.33 -18.96 7.09
C ALA A 112 9.43 -19.01 8.63
N ARG A 113 10.55 -19.51 9.19
CA ARG A 113 10.82 -19.51 10.63
C ARG A 113 10.88 -18.11 11.26
N TRP A 114 11.21 -17.08 10.49
CA TRP A 114 11.32 -15.70 10.95
C TRP A 114 10.00 -14.94 10.87
N GLN A 115 9.01 -15.46 10.12
CA GLN A 115 7.69 -14.84 9.98
C GLN A 115 6.83 -14.98 11.24
N PHE A 116 7.12 -15.95 12.12
CA PHE A 116 6.41 -16.14 13.40
C PHE A 116 6.92 -15.27 14.55
N LEU A 117 8.03 -14.56 14.36
CA LEU A 117 8.65 -13.67 15.35
C LEU A 117 8.16 -12.22 15.25
N GLY A 118 7.50 -11.87 14.15
CA GLY A 118 6.89 -10.57 13.88
C GLY A 118 5.41 -10.55 14.21
#